data_AF-A0A2N6NQ53-F1
#
_entry.id   AF-A0A2N6NQ53-F1
#
_cell.length_a   1.000
_cell.length_b   1.000
_cell.length_c   1.000
_cell.angle_alpha   90.00
_cell.angle_beta   90.00
_cell.angle_gamma   90.00
#
_symmetry.space_group_name_H-M   'P 1'
#
loop_
_entity.id
_entity.type
_entity.pdbx_description
1 polymer ?
#
loop_
_entity_poly.entity_id
_entity_poly.type
_entity_poly.pdbx_seq_one_letter_code
_entity_poly.pdbx_strand_id
1 'polypeptide(L)'
;MKSTLILATLFAGSLAAVVPGLDIPPPLGVVDCVPADLAIEAGLWAVRPMLPDTPRMEDALKAGTDAFKHGIKCGSAPPEPEPVPEGEQIDCSENNVDKAIEEGRKVLKAGFKVTPSRYEEAVEEGIRVFRKTLGCKEQAEVMTRGI
;
A
#
# COMPACT_ATOMS: atom_id res chain seq x y z
N MET A 1 41.26 -10.71 -16.88
CA MET A 1 41.23 -10.14 -15.52
C MET A 1 41.33 -8.63 -15.63
N LYS A 2 40.27 -7.90 -15.26
CA LYS A 2 40.29 -6.50 -14.81
C LYS A 2 38.88 -6.17 -14.30
N SER A 3 38.67 -6.52 -13.04
CA SER A 3 37.61 -5.97 -12.20
C SER A 3 38.02 -4.56 -11.79
N THR A 4 37.11 -3.59 -11.88
CA THR A 4 37.07 -2.49 -10.91
C THR A 4 35.60 -2.18 -10.62
N LEU A 5 35.13 -2.85 -9.57
CA LEU A 5 33.87 -2.61 -8.88
C LEU A 5 34.11 -1.52 -7.81
N ILE A 6 33.03 -0.76 -7.54
CA ILE A 6 32.63 -0.24 -6.21
C ILE A 6 33.31 1.07 -5.75
N LEU A 7 32.62 2.19 -5.52
CA LEU A 7 31.48 2.55 -4.63
C LEU A 7 32.04 3.48 -3.54
N ALA A 8 31.78 4.78 -3.62
CA ALA A 8 32.03 5.71 -2.52
C ALA A 8 31.20 7.00 -2.66
N THR A 9 29.89 6.84 -2.77
CA THR A 9 28.95 7.91 -2.44
C THR A 9 27.87 7.26 -1.61
N LEU A 10 27.91 7.45 -0.28
CA LEU A 10 26.77 7.38 0.65
C LEU A 10 27.32 7.33 2.08
N PHE A 11 27.73 8.48 2.61
CA PHE A 11 27.63 8.79 4.03
C PHE A 11 27.54 10.32 4.18
N ALA A 12 26.34 10.84 3.91
CA ALA A 12 25.88 12.08 4.52
C ALA A 12 24.56 11.73 5.25
N GLY A 13 24.70 10.82 6.22
CA GLY A 13 23.66 10.54 7.19
C GLY A 13 23.65 11.64 8.24
N SER A 14 22.47 12.24 8.40
CA SER A 14 21.91 12.71 9.67
C SER A 14 22.62 13.85 10.39
N LEU A 15 21.95 15.00 10.48
CA LEU A 15 21.34 15.46 11.75
C LEU A 15 20.59 16.77 11.56
N ALA A 16 19.39 16.78 12.12
CA ALA A 16 18.54 17.93 12.33
C ALA A 16 19.29 19.12 12.94
N ALA A 17 19.21 20.27 12.29
CA ALA A 17 19.27 21.55 12.98
C ALA A 17 17.87 22.15 12.93
N VAL A 18 17.02 21.75 13.89
CA VAL A 18 15.77 22.47 14.18
C VAL A 18 16.18 23.77 14.86
N VAL A 19 16.43 24.81 14.05
CA VAL A 19 16.61 26.17 14.54
C VAL A 19 15.21 26.76 14.72
N PRO A 20 14.77 27.09 15.94
CA PRO A 20 13.49 27.76 16.12
C PRO A 20 13.62 29.20 15.60
N GLY A 21 12.88 29.53 14.54
CA GLY A 21 12.82 30.89 13.99
C GLY A 21 13.25 31.04 12.52
N LEU A 22 13.49 29.95 11.81
CA LEU A 22 13.67 29.98 10.35
C LEU A 22 12.45 29.32 9.70
N ASP A 23 11.47 30.14 9.28
CA ASP A 23 10.45 29.78 8.30
C ASP A 23 11.17 29.49 6.97
N ILE A 24 11.81 28.33 6.88
CA ILE A 24 12.27 27.78 5.62
C ILE A 24 11.01 27.13 5.03
N PRO A 25 10.41 27.71 3.96
CA PRO A 25 9.33 27.03 3.28
C PRO A 25 9.84 25.64 2.86
N PRO A 26 9.07 24.57 3.12
CA PRO A 26 9.48 23.23 2.75
C PRO A 26 9.82 23.22 1.25
N PRO A 27 10.90 22.53 0.85
CA PRO A 27 11.30 22.51 -0.55
C PRO A 27 10.12 22.07 -1.41
N LEU A 28 9.75 22.92 -2.38
CA LEU A 28 8.71 22.67 -3.37
C LEU A 28 9.00 21.32 -4.04
N GLY A 29 8.28 20.28 -3.63
CA GLY A 29 8.50 18.92 -4.14
C GLY A 29 8.42 17.81 -3.09
N VAL A 30 8.41 18.12 -1.79
CA VAL A 30 8.04 17.13 -0.77
C VAL A 30 6.52 17.11 -0.70
N VAL A 31 5.90 16.09 -1.30
CA VAL A 31 4.48 15.82 -1.07
C VAL A 31 4.33 15.60 0.42
N ASP A 32 3.50 16.41 1.10
CA ASP A 32 3.16 16.16 2.49
C ASP A 32 2.35 14.88 2.54
N CYS A 33 3.00 13.81 3.01
CA CYS A 33 2.43 12.47 3.08
C CYS A 33 1.80 12.17 4.44
N VAL A 34 1.90 13.08 5.41
CA VAL A 34 1.29 12.92 6.73
C VAL A 34 -0.24 12.73 6.62
N PRO A 35 -0.98 13.50 5.80
CA PRO A 35 -2.41 13.26 5.61
C PRO A 35 -2.72 11.89 5.01
N ALA A 36 -1.85 11.39 4.12
CA ALA A 36 -2.01 10.06 3.53
C ALA A 36 -1.78 8.96 4.56
N ASP A 37 -0.74 9.09 5.40
CA ASP A 37 -0.44 8.12 6.45
C ASP A 37 -1.58 8.02 7.48
N LEU A 38 -2.13 9.16 7.90
CA LEU A 38 -3.28 9.20 8.81
C LEU A 38 -4.54 8.59 8.17
N ALA A 39 -4.81 8.88 6.89
CA ALA A 39 -5.96 8.31 6.18
C ALA A 39 -5.83 6.79 5.99
N ILE A 40 -4.62 6.31 5.71
CA ILE A 40 -4.31 4.88 5.61
C ILE A 40 -4.49 4.20 6.97
N GLU A 41 -3.93 4.77 8.05
CA GLU A 41 -4.05 4.20 9.39
C GLU A 41 -5.51 4.09 9.83
N ALA A 42 -6.31 5.14 9.60
CA ALA A 42 -7.74 5.12 9.86
C ALA A 42 -8.48 4.07 9.03
N GLY A 43 -8.13 3.95 7.73
CA GLY A 43 -8.67 2.92 6.84
C GLY A 43 -8.34 1.51 7.33
N LEU A 44 -7.08 1.24 7.68
CA LEU A 44 -6.63 -0.04 8.22
C LEU A 44 -7.35 -0.38 9.52
N TRP A 45 -7.51 0.58 10.43
CA TRP A 45 -8.23 0.37 11.69
C TRP A 45 -9.70 0.01 11.48
N ALA A 46 -10.36 0.63 10.48
CA ALA A 46 -11.75 0.34 10.15
C ALA A 46 -11.94 -1.05 9.53
N VAL A 47 -11.01 -1.51 8.69
CA VAL A 47 -11.17 -2.77 7.93
C VAL A 47 -10.62 -4.00 8.64
N ARG A 48 -9.65 -3.84 9.55
CA ARG A 48 -8.98 -4.97 10.22
C ARG A 48 -9.93 -5.96 10.91
N PRO A 49 -11.03 -5.54 11.58
CA PRO A 49 -12.00 -6.48 12.16
C PRO A 49 -12.80 -7.29 11.13
N MET A 50 -12.81 -6.87 9.86
CA MET A 50 -13.57 -7.50 8.78
C MET A 50 -12.72 -8.49 7.97
N LEU A 51 -11.40 -8.41 8.10
CA LEU A 51 -10.45 -9.18 7.31
C LEU A 51 -10.24 -10.58 7.92
N PRO A 52 -10.02 -11.61 7.09
CA PRO A 52 -9.77 -12.96 7.57
C PRO A 52 -8.43 -13.03 8.32
N ASP A 53 -8.37 -13.81 9.39
CA ASP A 53 -7.10 -14.06 10.07
C ASP A 53 -6.28 -15.07 9.26
N THR A 54 -5.32 -14.58 8.48
CA THR A 54 -4.42 -15.41 7.66
C THR A 54 -2.96 -15.04 7.93
N PRO A 55 -2.01 -15.99 7.79
CA PRO A 55 -0.59 -15.71 7.97
C PRO A 55 -0.04 -14.62 7.02
N ARG A 56 -0.73 -14.38 5.90
CA ARG A 56 -0.33 -13.41 4.87
C ARG A 56 -0.99 -12.03 5.04
N MET A 57 -1.86 -11.86 6.04
CA MET A 57 -2.69 -10.67 6.16
C MET A 57 -1.87 -9.39 6.37
N GLU A 58 -0.91 -9.39 7.29
CA GLU A 58 -0.07 -8.21 7.54
C GLU A 58 0.80 -7.87 6.32
N ASP A 59 1.36 -8.88 5.65
CA ASP A 59 2.15 -8.69 4.45
C ASP A 59 1.31 -8.11 3.30
N ALA A 60 0.06 -8.58 3.15
CA ALA A 60 -0.87 -8.07 2.16
C ALA A 60 -1.26 -6.61 2.44
N LEU A 61 -1.60 -6.28 3.69
CA LEU A 61 -1.92 -4.90 4.09
C LEU A 61 -0.75 -3.96 3.85
N LYS A 62 0.47 -4.41 4.20
CA LYS A 62 1.70 -3.66 3.94
C LYS A 62 1.94 -3.46 2.45
N ALA A 63 1.87 -4.52 1.64
CA ALA A 63 2.12 -4.45 0.21
C ALA A 63 1.10 -3.54 -0.51
N GLY A 64 -0.18 -3.67 -0.17
CA GLY A 64 -1.23 -2.80 -0.71
C GLY A 64 -1.06 -1.33 -0.30
N THR A 65 -0.66 -1.08 0.95
CA THR A 65 -0.36 0.27 1.45
C THR A 65 0.82 0.89 0.71
N ASP A 66 1.91 0.14 0.53
CA ASP A 66 3.11 0.61 -0.17
C ASP A 66 2.79 0.93 -1.64
N ALA A 67 1.99 0.09 -2.30
CA ALA A 67 1.51 0.32 -3.67
C ALA A 67 0.65 1.58 -3.79
N PHE A 68 -0.30 1.78 -2.87
CA PHE A 68 -1.12 3.00 -2.82
C PHE A 68 -0.24 4.24 -2.60
N LYS A 69 0.65 4.21 -1.60
CA LYS A 69 1.57 5.30 -1.30
C LYS A 69 2.45 5.63 -2.50
N HIS A 70 2.95 4.62 -3.21
CA HIS A 70 3.69 4.84 -4.44
C HIS A 70 2.87 5.59 -5.50
N GLY A 71 1.63 5.15 -5.74
CA GLY A 71 0.73 5.76 -6.73
C GLY A 71 0.45 7.24 -6.50
N ILE A 72 0.35 7.66 -5.22
CA ILE A 72 0.18 9.07 -4.84
C ILE A 72 1.50 9.82 -4.60
N LYS A 73 2.66 9.22 -4.95
CA LYS A 73 4.01 9.78 -4.78
C LYS A 73 4.45 10.00 -3.32
N CYS A 74 3.92 9.19 -2.42
CA CYS A 74 4.23 9.15 -0.98
C CYS A 74 5.04 7.94 -0.54
N GLY A 75 5.58 7.15 -1.47
CA GLY A 75 6.37 5.97 -1.16
C GLY A 75 7.17 5.46 -2.35
N SER A 76 8.16 4.63 -2.06
CA SER A 76 8.89 3.85 -3.06
C SER A 76 7.96 2.83 -3.71
N ALA A 77 8.26 2.44 -4.95
CA ALA A 77 7.55 1.34 -5.60
C ALA A 77 7.74 0.06 -4.78
N PRO A 78 6.66 -0.65 -4.40
CA PRO A 78 6.80 -1.95 -3.76
C PRO A 78 7.37 -2.97 -4.76
N PRO A 79 7.97 -4.07 -4.27
CA PRO A 79 8.25 -5.22 -5.14
C PRO A 79 6.94 -5.75 -5.72
N GLU A 80 6.97 -6.22 -6.97
CA GLU A 80 5.81 -6.88 -7.56
C GLU A 80 5.54 -8.19 -6.80
N PRO A 81 4.31 -8.41 -6.29
CA PRO A 81 4.00 -9.63 -5.55
C PRO A 81 4.11 -10.87 -6.44
N GLU A 82 4.63 -11.96 -5.87
CA GLU A 82 4.59 -13.28 -6.50
C GLU A 82 3.20 -13.90 -6.32
N PRO A 83 2.69 -14.66 -7.31
CA PRO A 83 1.42 -15.36 -7.15
C PRO A 83 1.52 -16.43 -6.05
N VAL A 84 0.49 -16.49 -5.20
CA VAL A 84 0.36 -17.52 -4.16
C VAL A 84 0.00 -18.86 -4.82
N PRO A 85 0.61 -19.99 -4.43
CA PRO A 85 0.26 -21.31 -4.95
C PRO A 85 -1.23 -21.62 -4.79
N GLU A 86 -1.86 -22.25 -5.79
CA GLU A 86 -3.31 -22.52 -5.83
C GLU A 86 -3.86 -23.19 -4.55
N GLY A 87 -3.10 -24.12 -3.95
CA GLY A 87 -3.48 -24.82 -2.73
C GLY A 87 -3.52 -23.95 -1.47
N GLU A 88 -2.98 -22.74 -1.54
CA GLU A 88 -2.93 -21.75 -0.45
C GLU A 88 -3.81 -20.51 -0.73
N GLN A 89 -4.49 -20.47 -1.88
CA GLN A 89 -5.34 -19.35 -2.26
C GLN A 89 -6.69 -19.37 -1.52
N ILE A 90 -7.17 -18.19 -1.14
CA ILE A 90 -8.44 -17.99 -0.43
C ILE A 90 -9.50 -17.39 -1.35
N ASP A 91 -10.77 -17.64 -1.02
CA ASP A 91 -11.88 -16.94 -1.67
C ASP A 91 -12.13 -15.59 -0.97
N CYS A 92 -11.75 -14.49 -1.63
CA CYS A 92 -11.90 -13.16 -1.07
C CYS A 92 -13.35 -12.65 -1.07
N SER A 93 -14.24 -13.24 -1.86
CA SER A 93 -15.66 -12.90 -1.84
C SER A 93 -16.37 -13.49 -0.63
N GLU A 94 -16.02 -14.72 -0.24
CA GLU A 94 -16.60 -15.40 0.92
C GLU A 94 -16.03 -14.90 2.27
N ASN A 95 -14.82 -14.32 2.26
CA ASN A 95 -14.08 -13.93 3.48
C ASN A 95 -14.22 -12.44 3.84
N ASN A 96 -15.32 -11.78 3.45
CA ASN A 96 -15.58 -10.35 3.70
C ASN A 96 -14.51 -9.39 3.14
N VAL A 97 -13.53 -9.86 2.36
CA VAL A 97 -12.43 -9.04 1.86
C VAL A 97 -12.94 -7.95 0.92
N ASP A 98 -13.92 -8.26 0.08
CA ASP A 98 -14.54 -7.26 -0.81
C ASP A 98 -15.28 -6.16 -0.05
N LYS A 99 -15.97 -6.55 1.04
CA LYS A 99 -16.65 -5.60 1.92
C LYS A 99 -15.66 -4.74 2.70
N ALA A 100 -14.56 -5.34 3.17
CA ALA A 100 -13.45 -4.65 3.81
C ALA A 100 -12.81 -3.65 2.84
N ILE A 101 -12.59 -4.02 1.58
CA ILE A 101 -12.08 -3.11 0.54
C ILE A 101 -13.04 -1.95 0.31
N GLU A 102 -14.35 -2.19 0.21
CA GLU A 102 -15.34 -1.13 0.03
C GLU A 102 -15.34 -0.13 1.19
N GLU A 103 -15.32 -0.62 2.43
CA GLU A 103 -15.28 0.22 3.63
C GLU A 103 -13.96 0.99 3.73
N GLY A 104 -12.83 0.31 3.48
CA GLY A 104 -11.51 0.92 3.45
C GLY A 104 -11.42 2.07 2.45
N ARG A 105 -11.99 1.90 1.24
CA ARG A 105 -12.06 2.97 0.24
C ARG A 105 -12.85 4.19 0.73
N LYS A 106 -13.97 3.98 1.43
CA LYS A 106 -14.80 5.07 1.98
C LYS A 106 -14.02 5.87 3.02
N VAL A 107 -13.42 5.18 3.98
CA VAL A 107 -12.64 5.80 5.07
C VAL A 107 -11.40 6.50 4.52
N LEU A 108 -10.66 5.83 3.62
CA LEU A 108 -9.47 6.39 2.98
C LEU A 108 -9.81 7.68 2.23
N LYS A 109 -10.90 7.68 1.43
CA LYS A 109 -11.35 8.86 0.67
C LYS A 109 -11.78 10.00 1.58
N ALA A 110 -12.47 9.69 2.68
CA ALA A 110 -12.88 10.68 3.67
C ALA A 110 -11.70 11.30 4.43
N GLY A 111 -10.58 10.57 4.55
CA GLY A 111 -9.35 11.08 5.17
C GLY A 111 -8.64 12.18 4.36
N PHE A 112 -8.88 12.27 3.05
CA PHE A 112 -8.30 13.30 2.21
C PHE A 112 -9.20 14.54 2.11
N LYS A 113 -8.72 15.68 2.63
CA LYS A 113 -9.38 16.99 2.39
C LYS A 113 -9.34 17.41 0.92
N VAL A 114 -8.23 17.08 0.25
CA VAL A 114 -8.04 17.26 -1.18
C VAL A 114 -7.51 15.94 -1.72
N THR A 115 -8.24 15.34 -2.65
CA THR A 115 -7.88 14.07 -3.26
C THR A 115 -6.58 14.21 -4.06
N PRO A 116 -5.55 13.37 -3.81
CA PRO A 116 -4.32 13.39 -4.58
C PRO A 116 -4.57 13.13 -6.07
N SER A 117 -3.71 13.68 -6.93
CA SER A 117 -3.68 13.32 -8.35
C SER A 117 -3.47 11.81 -8.48
N ARG A 118 -4.23 11.14 -9.37
CA ARG A 118 -4.18 9.68 -9.58
C ARG A 118 -4.65 8.83 -8.39
N TYR A 119 -5.42 9.42 -7.46
CA TYR A 119 -5.94 8.68 -6.31
C TYR A 119 -6.66 7.39 -6.68
N GLU A 120 -7.61 7.42 -7.64
CA GLU A 120 -8.38 6.22 -7.99
C GLU A 120 -7.46 5.13 -8.60
N GLU A 121 -6.51 5.50 -9.46
CA GLU A 121 -5.50 4.57 -9.99
C GLU A 121 -4.62 3.97 -8.86
N ALA A 122 -4.23 4.79 -7.88
CA ALA A 122 -3.45 4.34 -6.73
C ALA A 122 -4.25 3.39 -5.82
N VAL A 123 -5.56 3.62 -5.67
CA VAL A 123 -6.46 2.75 -4.92
C VAL A 123 -6.62 1.41 -5.62
N GLU A 124 -6.85 1.41 -6.94
CA GLU A 124 -6.97 0.18 -7.73
C GLU A 124 -5.69 -0.65 -7.67
N GLU A 125 -4.53 0.00 -7.82
CA GLU A 125 -3.24 -0.67 -7.72
C GLU A 125 -2.96 -1.22 -6.30
N GLY A 126 -3.29 -0.44 -5.27
CA GLY A 126 -3.23 -0.89 -3.87
C GLY A 126 -4.08 -2.14 -3.62
N ILE A 127 -5.31 -2.16 -4.13
CA ILE A 127 -6.23 -3.31 -4.04
C ILE A 127 -5.69 -4.51 -4.80
N ARG A 128 -5.16 -4.31 -6.02
CA ARG A 128 -4.56 -5.38 -6.84
C ARG A 128 -3.42 -6.05 -6.10
N VAL A 129 -2.47 -5.27 -5.59
CA VAL A 129 -1.29 -5.77 -4.87
C VAL A 129 -1.70 -6.45 -3.56
N PHE A 130 -2.64 -5.86 -2.81
CA PHE A 130 -3.20 -6.46 -1.60
C PHE A 130 -3.81 -7.84 -1.88
N ARG A 131 -4.72 -7.94 -2.86
CA ARG A 131 -5.40 -9.20 -3.21
C ARG A 131 -4.42 -10.27 -3.68
N LYS A 132 -3.45 -9.89 -4.50
CA LYS A 132 -2.44 -10.81 -5.02
C LYS A 132 -1.53 -11.34 -3.90
N THR A 133 -1.10 -10.46 -2.99
CA THR A 133 -0.26 -10.84 -1.84
C THR A 133 -1.02 -11.70 -0.83
N LEU A 134 -2.32 -11.41 -0.62
CA LEU A 134 -3.20 -12.21 0.23
C LEU A 134 -3.47 -13.60 -0.36
N GLY A 135 -3.34 -13.76 -1.69
CA GLY A 135 -3.66 -14.99 -2.39
C GLY A 135 -5.13 -15.14 -2.71
N CYS A 136 -5.83 -14.04 -3.03
CA CYS A 136 -7.20 -14.13 -3.53
C CYS A 136 -7.24 -14.91 -4.85
N LYS A 137 -8.13 -15.90 -4.94
CA LYS A 137 -8.43 -16.59 -6.20
C LYS A 137 -8.86 -15.58 -7.27
N GLU A 138 -8.38 -15.76 -8.50
CA GLU A 138 -8.89 -14.99 -9.63
C GLU A 138 -10.35 -15.38 -9.88
N GLN A 139 -11.23 -14.40 -10.12
CA GLN A 139 -12.68 -14.63 -10.25
C GLN A 139 -13.05 -15.62 -11.38
N ALA A 140 -12.13 -15.91 -12.31
CA ALA A 140 -12.31 -16.93 -13.34
C ALA A 140 -12.38 -18.37 -12.78
N GLU A 141 -11.78 -18.66 -11.62
CA GLU A 141 -11.78 -19.99 -11.01
C GLU A 141 -12.99 -20.25 -10.09
N VAL A 142 -13.63 -19.20 -9.59
CA VAL A 142 -14.83 -19.32 -8.75
C VAL A 142 -16.03 -19.82 -9.56
N MET A 143 -16.09 -19.49 -10.85
CA MET A 143 -17.16 -19.93 -11.75
C MET A 143 -17.07 -21.41 -12.19
N THR A 144 -15.89 -22.03 -12.16
CA THR A 144 -15.71 -23.42 -12.64
C THR A 144 -15.97 -24.49 -11.57
N ARG A 145 -16.06 -24.11 -10.28
CA ARG A 145 -16.40 -25.04 -9.18
C ARG A 145 -17.86 -25.02 -8.76
N GLY A 146 -18.70 -24.21 -9.43
CA GLY A 146 -20.13 -24.06 -9.16
C GLY A 146 -21.07 -24.75 -10.16
N ILE A 147 -20.60 -25.78 -10.89
CA ILE A 147 -21.42 -26.60 -11.79
C ILE A 147 -21.30 -28.07 -11.41
#